data_AF-A0A9E4IVD2-F1
#
_entry.id   AF-A0A9E4IVD2-F1
#
_cell.length_a   1.000
_cell.length_b   1.000
_cell.length_c   1.000
_cell.angle_alpha   90.00
_cell.angle_beta   90.00
_cell.angle_gamma   90.00
#
_symmetry.space_group_name_H-M   'P 1'
#
loop_
_entity.id
_entity.type
_entity.pdbx_description
1 polymer ?
#
loop_
_entity_poly.entity_id
_entity_poly.type
_entity_poly.pdbx_seq_one_letter_code
_entity_poly.pdbx_strand_id
1 'polypeptide(L)' 'MQALKRRATAHNRSVQGEVRAILAAAVRASPPEGGYPPIRLRHVEVGGDGRWTRDDIYGDDGR' A
#
# COMPACT_ATOMS: atom_id res chain seq x y z
N MET A 1 -21.80 12.54 2.09
CA MET A 1 -22.60 11.34 1.74
C MET A 1 -22.73 11.03 0.24
N GLN A 2 -22.80 12.01 -0.65
CA GLN A 2 -23.07 11.77 -2.07
C GLN A 2 -22.01 10.91 -2.81
N ALA A 3 -20.73 11.05 -2.47
CA ALA A 3 -19.67 10.25 -3.08
C ALA A 3 -19.85 8.73 -2.86
N LEU A 4 -20.28 8.33 -1.66
CA LEU A 4 -20.55 6.93 -1.35
C LEU A 4 -21.75 6.39 -2.14
N LYS A 5 -22.81 7.19 -2.29
CA LYS A 5 -23.97 6.82 -3.11
C LYS A 5 -23.59 6.61 -4.57
N ARG A 6 -22.83 7.55 -5.16
CA ARG A 6 -22.34 7.42 -6.55
C ARG A 6 -21.52 6.15 -6.76
N ARG A 7 -20.62 5.85 -5.82
CA ARG A 7 -19.80 4.64 -5.85
C ARG A 7 -20.65 3.37 -5.73
N ALA A 8 -21.61 3.35 -4.82
CA ALA A 8 -22.54 2.23 -4.66
C ALA A 8 -23.34 1.96 -5.96
N THR A 9 -23.83 3.03 -6.61
CA THR A 9 -24.49 2.93 -7.92
C THR A 9 -23.56 2.39 -9.00
N ALA A 10 -22.33 2.91 -9.10
CA ALA A 10 -21.34 2.42 -10.09
C ALA A 10 -21.00 0.92 -9.91
N HIS A 11 -21.09 0.42 -8.67
CA HIS A 11 -20.86 -1.00 -8.34
C HIS A 11 -22.13 -1.85 -8.32
N ASN A 12 -23.29 -1.32 -8.73
CA ASN A 12 -24.60 -2.00 -8.65
C ASN A 12 -24.90 -2.58 -7.26
N ARG A 13 -24.63 -1.80 -6.20
CA ARG A 13 -24.87 -2.17 -4.80
C ARG A 13 -25.75 -1.15 -4.10
N SER A 14 -26.42 -1.59 -3.04
CA SER A 14 -26.99 -0.67 -2.05
C SER A 14 -25.89 0.06 -1.30
N VAL A 15 -26.20 1.20 -0.68
CA VAL A 15 -25.23 1.96 0.15
C VAL A 15 -24.70 1.11 1.29
N GLN A 16 -25.56 0.32 1.96
CA GLN A 16 -25.15 -0.61 3.00
C GLN A 16 -24.22 -1.71 2.47
N GLY A 17 -24.52 -2.26 1.29
CA GLY A 17 -23.66 -3.23 0.61
C GLY A 17 -22.30 -2.66 0.27
N GLU A 18 -22.24 -1.40 -0.17
CA GLU A 18 -20.98 -0.74 -0.48
C GLU A 18 -20.15 -0.45 0.78
N VAL A 19 -20.79 -0.04 1.89
CA VAL A 19 -20.10 0.09 3.19
C VAL A 19 -19.52 -1.26 3.62
N ARG A 20 -20.32 -2.33 3.55
CA ARG A 20 -19.85 -3.68 3.89
C ARG A 20 -18.67 -4.10 3.03
N ALA A 21 -18.69 -3.80 1.73
CA ALA A 21 -17.60 -4.12 0.82
C ALA A 21 -16.31 -3.35 1.14
N ILE A 22 -16.43 -2.05 1.46
CA ILE A 22 -15.29 -1.21 1.88
C ILE A 22 -14.68 -1.77 3.17
N LEU A 23 -15.50 -2.06 4.18
CA LEU A 23 -15.02 -2.62 5.45
C LEU A 23 -14.37 -3.99 5.25
N ALA A 24 -14.94 -4.87 4.43
CA ALA A 24 -14.34 -6.16 4.13
C ALA A 24 -12.99 -6.04 3.40
N ALA A 25 -12.85 -5.06 2.49
CA ALA A 25 -11.57 -4.78 1.85
C ALA A 25 -10.54 -4.22 2.84
N ALA A 26 -10.97 -3.32 3.74
CA ALA A 26 -10.12 -2.77 4.78
C ALA A 26 -9.59 -3.89 5.71
N VAL A 27 -10.45 -4.79 6.18
CA VAL A 27 -10.05 -5.93 7.02
C VAL A 27 -8.99 -6.80 6.33
N ARG A 28 -9.12 -7.05 5.01
CA ARG A 28 -8.11 -7.82 4.27
C ARG A 28 -6.78 -7.10 4.13
N ALA A 29 -6.78 -5.77 4.11
CA ALA A 29 -5.59 -4.94 4.02
C ALA A 29 -5.02 -4.57 5.40
N SER A 30 -5.78 -4.80 6.48
CA SER A 30 -5.34 -4.50 7.83
C SER A 30 -4.16 -5.39 8.22
N PRO A 31 -3.16 -4.84 8.95
CA PRO A 31 -2.14 -5.64 9.59
C PRO A 31 -2.78 -6.72 10.48
N PRO A 32 -2.11 -7.86 10.70
CA PRO A 32 -2.53 -8.84 11.70
C PRO A 32 -2.70 -8.15 13.07
N GLU A 33 -3.58 -8.66 13.94
CA GLU A 33 -3.78 -8.10 15.30
C GLU A 33 -2.46 -8.06 16.11
N GLY A 34 -1.51 -8.96 15.80
CA GLY A 34 -0.17 -8.98 16.38
C GLY A 34 0.88 -8.13 15.63
N GLY A 35 0.49 -7.35 14.64
CA GLY A 35 1.39 -6.61 13.74
C GLY A 35 2.12 -7.51 12.74
N TYR A 36 3.02 -6.90 11.96
CA TYR A 36 3.94 -7.66 11.11
C TYR A 36 5.15 -8.13 11.93
N PRO A 37 5.72 -9.33 11.64
CA PRO A 37 6.98 -9.72 12.23
C PRO A 37 8.07 -8.70 11.88
N PRO A 38 9.04 -8.46 12.76
CA PRO A 38 10.12 -7.53 12.49
C PRO A 38 10.92 -7.97 11.25
N ILE A 39 11.15 -7.02 10.34
CA ILE A 39 11.99 -7.25 9.17
C ILE A 39 13.44 -7.36 9.65
N ARG A 40 14.09 -8.49 9.36
CA ARG A 40 15.53 -8.66 9.61
C ARG A 40 16.30 -8.30 8.34
N LEU A 41 16.82 -7.09 8.28
CA LEU A 41 17.75 -6.68 7.23
C LEU A 41 19.13 -7.28 7.53
N ARG A 42 19.72 -7.97 6.55
CA ARG A 42 21.15 -8.33 6.59
C ARG A 42 21.88 -7.30 5.74
N HIS A 43 22.63 -6.42 6.39
CA HIS A 43 23.54 -5.55 5.68
C HIS A 43 24.79 -6.35 5.32
N VAL A 44 25.11 -6.39 4.03
CA VAL A 44 26.36 -6.95 3.55
C VAL A 44 27.31 -5.77 3.37
N GLU A 45 28.39 -5.76 4.14
CA GLU A 45 29.48 -4.81 3.91
C GLU A 45 30.25 -5.25 2.66
N VAL A 46 29.88 -4.68 1.53
CA VAL A 46 30.74 -4.66 0.33
C VAL A 46 31.68 -3.47 0.52
N GLY A 47 32.93 -3.75 0.92
CA GLY A 47 33.90 -2.70 1.25
C GLY A 47 34.06 -1.67 0.13
N GLY A 48 34.06 -0.38 0.51
CA GLY A 48 34.25 0.77 -0.36
C GLY A 48 33.20 1.85 -0.13
N ASP A 49 33.63 3.08 0.15
CA ASP A 49 32.75 4.24 0.21
C ASP A 49 32.29 4.61 -1.21
N GLY A 50 31.23 3.97 -1.68
CA GLY A 50 30.54 4.37 -2.90
C GLY A 50 29.61 5.54 -2.63
N ARG A 51 29.83 6.68 -3.28
CA ARG A 51 28.86 7.78 -3.28
C ARG A 51 27.76 7.45 -4.30
N TRP A 52 26.71 6.78 -3.83
CA TRP A 52 25.53 6.51 -4.66
C TRP A 52 24.63 7.73 -4.71
N THR A 53 24.32 8.19 -5.91
CA THR A 53 23.29 9.19 -6.16
C THR A 53 21.98 8.50 -6.55
N ARG A 54 20.86 9.22 -6.45
CA ARG A 54 19.55 8.70 -6.87
C ARG A 54 19.56 8.31 -8.36
N ASP A 55 20.26 9.10 -9.18
CA ASP A 55 20.36 8.91 -10.62
C ASP A 55 21.08 7.59 -10.96
N ASP A 56 22.06 7.18 -10.13
CA ASP A 56 22.76 5.90 -10.28
C ASP A 56 21.85 4.68 -10.06
N ILE A 57 20.76 4.84 -9.32
CA ILE A 57 19.87 3.74 -8.92
C ILE A 57 18.62 3.66 -9.79
N TYR A 58 18.05 4.81 -10.16
CA TYR A 58 16.73 4.87 -10.79
C TYR A 58 16.75 5.46 -12.22
N GLY A 59 17.86 6.05 -12.66
CA GLY A 59 17.89 6.83 -13.90
C GLY A 59 16.91 8.01 -13.90
N ASP A 60 16.76 8.67 -15.06
CA ASP A 60 15.83 9.80 -15.28
C ASP A 60 14.37 9.35 -15.52
N ASP A 61 14.10 8.04 -15.51
CA ASP A 61 12.76 7.46 -15.77
C ASP A 61 11.80 7.56 -14.57
N GLY A 62 12.18 8.31 -13.53
CA GLY A 62 11.42 8.49 -12.29
C GLY A 62 10.41 9.65 -12.29
N ARG A 63 10.03 10.20 -13.45
CA ARG A 63 9.04 11.27 -13.58
C ARG A 63 7.77 10.84 -14.30
#